data_AF-A0A949Y301-F1
#
_entry.id   AF-A0A949Y301-F1
#
_cell.length_a   1.000
_cell.length_b   1.000
_cell.length_c   1.000
_cell.angle_alpha   90.00
_cell.angle_beta   90.00
_cell.angle_gamma   90.00
#
_symmetry.space_group_name_H-M   'P 1'
#
loop_
_entity.id
_entity.type
_entity.pdbx_description
1 polymer ?
#
loop_
_entity_poly.entity_id
_entity_poly.type
_entity_poly.pdbx_seq_one_letter_code
_entity_poly.pdbx_strand_id
1 'polypeptide(L)'
;MATKTVLEGVRDAMYNEMERDERVFIMGEDVGARGNVFLITQGFLDKFGRQRVIDTPLAEASIVGVAVGAAVAGMRPIAEIQFADFIYPAYNQIVGEAAKIRYRSAGGNTCPLVIRTPYGGGVRGALSHSVSIEALFYHVPGLKIVAPAFPADIKGLLNSAIDDP
;
A
#
# COMPACT_ATOMS: atom_id res chain seq x y z
N MET A 1 14.68 11.41 -20.01
CA MET A 1 13.43 11.32 -19.22
C MET A 1 13.22 12.64 -18.48
N ALA A 2 11.97 13.04 -18.23
CA ALA A 2 11.69 14.21 -17.39
C ALA A 2 12.11 13.95 -15.94
N THR A 3 12.67 14.96 -15.26
CA THR A 3 12.97 14.90 -13.82
C THR A 3 11.66 14.78 -13.03
N LYS A 4 11.55 13.79 -12.16
CA LYS A 4 10.36 13.53 -11.32
C LYS A 4 10.73 13.55 -9.85
N THR A 5 9.77 13.95 -9.03
CA THR A 5 9.80 13.83 -7.57
C THR A 5 9.48 12.40 -7.14
N VAL A 6 9.76 12.09 -5.87
CA VAL A 6 9.38 10.82 -5.24
C VAL A 6 7.85 10.61 -5.34
N LEU A 7 7.06 11.63 -5.03
CA LEU A 7 5.60 11.57 -5.07
C LEU A 7 5.08 11.27 -6.49
N GLU A 8 5.68 11.89 -7.51
CA GLU A 8 5.34 11.61 -8.91
C GLU A 8 5.73 10.19 -9.31
N GLY A 9 6.87 9.68 -8.85
CA GLY A 9 7.28 8.29 -9.10
C GLY A 9 6.29 7.27 -8.50
N VAL A 10 5.83 7.54 -7.28
CA VAL A 10 4.80 6.75 -6.60
C VAL A 10 3.47 6.80 -7.36
N ARG A 11 3.02 8.01 -7.72
CA ARG A 11 1.79 8.24 -8.46
C ARG A 11 1.80 7.52 -9.81
N ASP A 12 2.89 7.69 -10.57
CA ASP A 12 3.10 7.07 -11.86
C ASP A 12 2.97 5.54 -11.79
N ALA A 13 3.61 4.91 -10.80
CA ALA A 13 3.53 3.47 -10.62
C ALA A 13 2.08 3.04 -10.46
N MET A 14 1.39 3.53 -9.42
CA MET A 14 0.01 3.13 -9.15
C MET A 14 -0.94 3.43 -10.32
N TYR A 15 -0.80 4.59 -10.96
CA TYR A 15 -1.66 4.96 -12.08
C TYR A 15 -1.49 3.98 -13.26
N ASN A 16 -0.25 3.66 -13.63
CA ASN A 16 0.02 2.74 -14.75
C ASN A 16 -0.44 1.30 -14.43
N GLU A 17 -0.24 0.85 -13.20
CA GLU A 17 -0.69 -0.47 -12.74
C GLU A 17 -2.21 -0.58 -12.72
N MET A 18 -2.91 0.45 -12.23
CA MET A 18 -4.37 0.52 -12.23
C MET A 18 -4.97 0.64 -13.64
N GLU A 19 -4.27 1.32 -14.56
CA GLU A 19 -4.69 1.37 -15.97
C GLU A 19 -4.45 0.04 -16.70
N ARG A 20 -3.38 -0.69 -16.36
CA ARG A 20 -3.05 -1.98 -16.98
C ARG A 20 -3.93 -3.12 -16.50
N ASP A 21 -4.24 -3.18 -15.20
CA ASP A 21 -4.92 -4.33 -14.59
C ASP A 21 -6.15 -3.87 -13.80
N GLU A 22 -7.33 -4.31 -14.25
CA GLU A 22 -8.62 -3.99 -13.64
C GLU A 22 -8.77 -4.52 -12.21
N ARG A 23 -7.95 -5.50 -11.82
CA ARG A 23 -7.92 -6.08 -10.47
C ARG A 23 -7.20 -5.18 -9.46
N VAL A 24 -6.36 -4.24 -9.92
CA VAL A 24 -5.54 -3.39 -9.05
C VAL A 24 -6.37 -2.23 -8.53
N PHE A 25 -6.58 -2.07 -7.24
CA PHE A 25 -7.33 -0.93 -6.72
C PHE A 25 -6.66 -0.36 -5.49
N ILE A 26 -6.92 0.92 -5.21
CA ILE A 26 -6.40 1.59 -4.01
C ILE A 26 -7.52 1.81 -3.00
N MET A 27 -7.21 1.52 -1.75
CA MET A 27 -8.08 1.79 -0.61
C MET A 27 -7.28 2.33 0.57
N GLY A 28 -7.86 3.28 1.29
CA GLY A 28 -7.25 3.90 2.46
C GLY A 28 -7.96 5.18 2.86
N GLU A 29 -7.45 5.85 3.88
CA GLU A 29 -8.01 7.11 4.35
C GLU A 29 -7.66 8.25 3.39
N ASP A 30 -8.67 9.03 3.00
CA ASP A 30 -8.56 10.19 2.11
C ASP A 30 -8.02 9.92 0.69
N VAL A 31 -7.81 8.66 0.28
CA VAL A 31 -7.23 8.31 -1.03
C VAL A 31 -8.16 8.66 -2.21
N GLY A 32 -9.45 8.83 -1.98
CA GLY A 32 -10.48 9.14 -2.96
C GLY A 32 -10.59 10.62 -3.26
N ALA A 33 -11.62 11.27 -2.72
CA ALA A 33 -12.00 12.63 -3.15
C ALA A 33 -10.89 13.66 -2.91
N ARG A 34 -10.10 13.50 -1.84
CA ARG A 34 -8.98 14.39 -1.52
C ARG A 34 -7.73 14.10 -2.36
N GLY A 35 -7.55 12.86 -2.81
CA GLY A 35 -6.32 12.44 -3.51
C GLY A 35 -5.17 12.08 -2.57
N ASN A 36 -5.49 11.63 -1.36
CA ASN A 36 -4.63 11.40 -0.21
C ASN A 36 -4.01 12.67 0.39
N VAL A 37 -3.43 12.55 1.58
CA VAL A 37 -2.86 13.70 2.32
C VAL A 37 -1.58 14.28 1.69
N PHE A 38 -0.97 13.55 0.76
CA PHE A 38 0.20 13.94 -0.04
C PHE A 38 -0.14 14.25 -1.51
N LEU A 39 -1.43 14.28 -1.87
CA LEU A 39 -1.95 14.51 -3.23
C LEU A 39 -1.49 13.47 -4.29
N ILE A 40 -1.04 12.30 -3.85
CA ILE A 40 -0.50 11.25 -4.74
C ILE A 40 -1.61 10.68 -5.63
N THR A 41 -2.82 10.47 -5.10
CA THR A 41 -3.95 9.85 -5.81
C THR A 41 -4.93 10.87 -6.38
N GLN A 42 -4.55 12.16 -6.41
CA GLN A 42 -5.42 13.22 -6.94
C GLN A 42 -5.88 12.92 -8.38
N GLY A 43 -7.18 13.00 -8.65
CA GLY A 43 -7.76 12.67 -9.98
C GLY A 43 -7.83 11.18 -10.32
N PHE A 44 -7.35 10.28 -9.45
CA PHE A 44 -7.55 8.84 -9.66
C PHE A 44 -9.04 8.50 -9.60
N LEU A 45 -9.78 9.14 -8.69
CA LEU A 45 -11.21 8.90 -8.51
C LEU A 45 -12.00 9.20 -9.80
N ASP A 46 -11.67 10.31 -10.48
CA ASP A 46 -12.32 10.69 -11.75
C ASP A 46 -11.98 9.72 -12.89
N LYS A 47 -10.74 9.20 -12.91
CA LYS A 47 -10.24 8.29 -13.94
C LYS A 47 -10.75 6.85 -13.77
N PHE A 48 -10.70 6.31 -12.55
CA PHE A 48 -10.92 4.88 -12.28
C PHE A 48 -12.24 4.60 -11.57
N GLY A 49 -12.90 5.62 -11.02
CA GLY A 49 -14.20 5.50 -10.35
C GLY A 49 -14.13 4.94 -8.93
N ARG A 50 -15.27 5.03 -8.24
CA ARG A 50 -15.45 4.71 -6.80
C ARG A 50 -15.23 3.24 -6.45
N GLN A 51 -15.23 2.33 -7.44
CA GLN A 51 -14.98 0.91 -7.20
C GLN A 51 -13.48 0.58 -7.15
N ARG A 52 -12.63 1.48 -7.64
CA ARG A 52 -11.18 1.26 -7.77
C ARG A 52 -10.34 2.25 -6.94
N VAL A 53 -10.98 3.30 -6.43
CA VAL A 53 -10.40 4.29 -5.51
C VAL A 53 -11.38 4.46 -4.36
N ILE A 54 -11.06 3.85 -3.21
CA ILE A 54 -12.01 3.66 -2.13
C ILE A 54 -11.52 4.37 -0.86
N ASP A 55 -12.21 5.44 -0.47
CA ASP A 55 -12.06 6.03 0.86
C ASP A 55 -12.59 5.05 1.91
N THR A 56 -11.77 4.75 2.91
CA THR A 56 -12.11 3.83 3.99
C THR A 56 -12.46 4.57 5.28
N PRO A 57 -13.16 3.94 6.22
CA PRO A 57 -13.18 4.40 7.61
C PRO A 57 -11.76 4.48 8.19
N LEU A 58 -11.57 5.30 9.21
CA LEU A 58 -10.34 5.39 10.01
C LEU A 58 -10.22 4.14 10.91
N ALA A 59 -9.74 3.05 10.31
CA ALA A 59 -9.64 1.73 10.92
C ALA A 59 -8.64 0.86 10.15
N GLU A 60 -7.36 0.94 10.50
CA GLU A 60 -6.27 0.31 9.74
C GLU A 60 -6.38 -1.21 9.71
N ALA A 61 -6.92 -1.81 10.78
CA ALA A 61 -7.27 -3.23 10.80
C ALA A 61 -8.31 -3.59 9.72
N SER A 62 -9.32 -2.75 9.51
CA SER A 62 -10.30 -2.95 8.46
C SER A 62 -9.71 -2.71 7.08
N ILE A 63 -8.85 -1.69 6.91
CA ILE A 63 -8.16 -1.40 5.66
C ILE A 63 -7.38 -2.64 5.20
N VAL A 64 -6.49 -3.16 6.05
CA VAL A 64 -5.66 -4.31 5.70
C VAL A 64 -6.48 -5.60 5.65
N GLY A 65 -7.41 -5.83 6.58
CA GLY A 65 -8.20 -7.06 6.60
C GLY A 65 -9.09 -7.24 5.37
N VAL A 66 -9.73 -6.16 4.91
CA VAL A 66 -10.52 -6.18 3.67
C VAL A 66 -9.60 -6.36 2.46
N ALA A 67 -8.44 -5.69 2.44
CA ALA A 67 -7.46 -5.86 1.37
C ALA A 67 -6.94 -7.32 1.31
N VAL A 68 -6.67 -7.95 2.45
CA VAL A 68 -6.31 -9.38 2.51
C VAL A 68 -7.41 -10.25 1.90
N GLY A 69 -8.67 -10.04 2.30
CA GLY A 69 -9.81 -10.77 1.73
C GLY A 69 -9.95 -10.59 0.22
N ALA A 70 -9.81 -9.35 -0.26
CA ALA A 70 -9.87 -9.03 -1.69
C ALA A 70 -8.71 -9.68 -2.47
N ALA A 71 -7.49 -9.67 -1.91
CA ALA A 71 -6.32 -10.30 -2.51
C ALA A 71 -6.53 -11.82 -2.67
N VAL A 72 -7.02 -12.48 -1.63
CA VAL A 72 -7.37 -13.92 -1.68
C VAL A 72 -8.48 -14.21 -2.69
N ALA A 73 -9.43 -13.28 -2.84
CA ALA A 73 -10.51 -13.37 -3.84
C ALA A 73 -10.06 -13.09 -5.29
N GLY A 74 -8.77 -12.85 -5.53
CA GLY A 74 -8.19 -12.66 -6.86
C GLY A 74 -8.01 -11.20 -7.29
N MET A 75 -8.24 -10.24 -6.39
CA MET A 75 -7.95 -8.82 -6.63
C MET A 75 -6.49 -8.48 -6.27
N ARG A 76 -6.05 -7.26 -6.57
CA ARG A 76 -4.68 -6.78 -6.29
C ARG A 76 -4.71 -5.44 -5.53
N PRO A 77 -5.12 -5.43 -4.25
CA PRO A 77 -5.27 -4.19 -3.50
C PRO A 77 -3.93 -3.53 -3.16
N ILE A 78 -3.95 -2.20 -3.25
CA ILE A 78 -2.98 -1.29 -2.68
C ILE A 78 -3.64 -0.66 -1.46
N ALA A 79 -3.33 -1.17 -0.28
CA ALA A 79 -3.80 -0.64 1.00
C ALA A 79 -2.87 0.50 1.45
N GLU A 80 -3.40 1.72 1.58
CA GLU A 80 -2.66 2.85 2.13
C GLU A 80 -2.95 3.04 3.62
N ILE A 81 -1.88 2.99 4.42
CA ILE A 81 -1.87 3.49 5.80
C ILE A 81 -1.28 4.89 5.77
N GLN A 82 -1.97 5.85 6.38
CA GLN A 82 -1.68 7.27 6.16
C GLN A 82 -0.27 7.68 6.64
N PHE A 83 0.20 7.10 7.74
CA PHE A 83 1.57 7.23 8.25
C PHE A 83 2.02 5.92 8.91
N ALA A 84 3.33 5.65 8.86
CA ALA A 84 3.91 4.43 9.43
C ALA A 84 3.60 4.30 10.93
N ASP A 85 3.52 5.44 11.62
CA ASP A 85 3.14 5.59 13.01
C ASP A 85 1.77 4.97 13.34
N PHE A 86 0.87 4.85 12.35
CA PHE A 86 -0.49 4.34 12.52
C PHE A 86 -0.67 2.90 12.04
N ILE A 87 0.41 2.19 11.72
CA ILE A 87 0.29 0.80 11.24
C ILE A 87 -0.07 -0.22 12.33
N TYR A 88 0.09 0.16 13.60
CA TYR A 88 -0.08 -0.76 14.75
C TYR A 88 -1.46 -1.41 14.85
N PRO A 89 -2.60 -0.73 14.62
CA PRO A 89 -3.91 -1.37 14.64
C PRO A 89 -4.06 -2.45 13.57
N ALA A 90 -3.38 -2.32 12.42
CA ALA A 90 -3.36 -3.31 11.36
C ALA A 90 -2.42 -4.50 11.63
N TYR A 91 -1.57 -4.44 12.65
CA TYR A 91 -0.47 -5.39 12.83
C TYR A 91 -0.91 -6.86 12.81
N ASN A 92 -2.03 -7.19 13.46
CA ASN A 92 -2.54 -8.56 13.46
C ASN A 92 -3.01 -9.03 12.08
N GLN A 93 -3.58 -8.14 11.25
CA GLN A 93 -3.97 -8.49 9.88
C GLN A 93 -2.74 -8.70 8.99
N ILE A 94 -1.67 -7.94 9.22
CA ILE A 94 -0.41 -8.09 8.47
C ILE A 94 0.30 -9.39 8.85
N VAL A 95 0.54 -9.59 10.14
CA VAL A 95 1.41 -10.67 10.66
C VAL A 95 0.64 -11.98 10.90
N GLY A 96 -0.60 -11.88 11.39
CA GLY A 96 -1.47 -13.01 11.66
C GLY A 96 -2.07 -13.61 10.39
N GLU A 97 -2.44 -12.75 9.43
CA GLU A 97 -3.19 -13.16 8.23
C GLU A 97 -2.33 -13.06 6.96
N ALA A 98 -2.05 -11.85 6.46
CA ALA A 98 -1.43 -11.62 5.16
C ALA A 98 -0.15 -12.43 4.96
N ALA A 99 0.77 -12.37 5.92
CA ALA A 99 2.06 -13.05 5.88
C ALA A 99 1.94 -14.59 5.82
N LYS A 100 0.84 -15.16 6.31
CA LYS A 100 0.71 -16.61 6.57
C LYS A 100 -0.24 -17.31 5.61
N ILE A 101 -1.09 -16.60 4.86
CA ILE A 101 -2.11 -17.20 3.99
C ILE A 101 -1.55 -18.27 3.05
N ARG A 102 -0.44 -17.99 2.38
CA ARG A 102 0.17 -18.94 1.45
C ARG A 102 0.66 -20.20 2.15
N TYR A 103 1.29 -20.03 3.32
CA TYR A 103 1.81 -21.15 4.08
C TYR A 103 0.70 -21.99 4.73
N ARG A 104 -0.27 -21.34 5.39
CA ARG A 104 -1.37 -22.03 6.09
C ARG A 104 -2.29 -22.81 5.16
N SER A 105 -2.38 -22.38 3.90
CA SER A 105 -3.18 -23.04 2.86
C SER A 105 -2.39 -24.08 2.06
N ALA A 106 -1.14 -24.38 2.44
CA ALA A 106 -0.24 -25.25 1.68
C ALA A 106 -0.10 -24.83 0.20
N GLY A 107 -0.12 -23.52 -0.07
CA GLY A 107 -0.06 -22.95 -1.40
C GLY A 107 -1.40 -22.87 -2.15
N GLY A 108 -2.52 -23.29 -1.55
CA GLY A 108 -3.84 -23.24 -2.16
C GLY A 108 -4.38 -21.82 -2.36
N ASN A 109 -3.97 -20.86 -1.52
CA ASN A 109 -4.29 -19.44 -1.65
C ASN A 109 -3.01 -18.60 -1.64
N THR A 110 -2.98 -17.50 -2.39
CA THR A 110 -1.96 -16.44 -2.25
C THR A 110 -2.59 -15.15 -1.73
N CYS A 111 -1.76 -14.14 -1.46
CA CYS A 111 -2.21 -12.85 -0.92
C CYS A 111 -1.48 -11.71 -1.65
N PRO A 112 -1.73 -11.49 -2.95
CA PRO A 112 -1.10 -10.44 -3.74
C PRO A 112 -1.62 -9.06 -3.30
N LEU A 113 -0.92 -8.46 -2.35
CA LEU A 113 -1.31 -7.26 -1.61
C LEU A 113 -0.08 -6.35 -1.46
N VAL A 114 -0.26 -5.05 -1.71
CA VAL A 114 0.71 -4.02 -1.32
C VAL A 114 0.15 -3.20 -0.18
N ILE A 115 0.88 -3.15 0.93
CA ILE A 115 0.62 -2.18 2.01
C ILE A 115 1.66 -1.08 1.88
N ARG A 116 1.20 0.14 1.63
CA ARG A 116 2.06 1.32 1.47
C ARG A 116 1.83 2.29 2.61
N THR A 117 2.91 2.92 3.05
CA THR A 117 2.87 3.95 4.07
C THR A 117 4.06 4.89 3.91
N PRO A 118 3.89 6.21 4.08
CA PRO A 118 5.04 7.10 4.28
C PRO A 118 5.67 6.80 5.64
N TYR A 119 6.99 6.91 5.72
CA TYR A 119 7.77 6.60 6.92
C TYR A 119 8.99 7.53 7.01
N GLY A 120 9.63 7.56 8.18
CA GLY A 120 10.90 8.25 8.39
C GLY A 120 10.79 9.72 8.84
N GLY A 121 11.88 10.23 9.41
CA GLY A 121 11.96 11.54 10.03
C GLY A 121 12.43 12.69 9.13
N GLY A 122 12.95 13.75 9.75
CA GLY A 122 13.49 14.93 9.03
C GLY A 122 12.46 15.99 8.64
N VAL A 123 11.19 15.80 9.00
CA VAL A 123 10.06 16.65 8.59
C VAL A 123 9.36 17.39 9.74
N ARG A 124 9.93 17.35 10.96
CA ARG A 124 9.32 17.91 12.20
C ARG A 124 8.00 17.22 12.59
N GLY A 125 7.89 15.91 12.33
CA GLY A 125 6.72 15.08 12.64
C GLY A 125 6.57 14.62 14.10
N ALA A 126 7.54 14.93 14.96
CA ALA A 126 7.54 14.60 16.39
C ALA A 126 7.33 13.11 16.69
N LEU A 127 6.33 12.75 17.51
CA LEU A 127 6.16 11.39 18.03
C LEU A 127 5.30 10.48 17.14
N SER A 128 4.56 11.04 16.18
CA SER A 128 3.51 10.30 15.45
C SER A 128 3.44 10.60 13.94
N HIS A 129 4.48 11.23 13.39
CA HIS A 129 4.63 11.46 11.95
C HIS A 129 6.10 11.36 11.50
N SER A 130 6.88 10.49 12.15
CA SER A 130 8.32 10.39 11.84
C SER A 130 9.00 9.08 12.22
N VAL A 131 8.25 8.06 12.61
CA VAL A 131 8.85 6.78 12.96
C VAL A 131 9.19 5.93 11.73
N SER A 132 10.15 5.03 11.93
CA SER A 132 10.56 4.00 10.97
C SER A 132 10.17 2.64 11.55
N ILE A 133 9.34 1.88 10.83
CA ILE A 133 8.65 0.67 11.33
C ILE A 133 9.18 -0.63 10.70
N GLU A 134 10.19 -0.58 9.87
CA GLU A 134 10.70 -1.75 9.14
C GLU A 134 11.14 -2.88 10.08
N ALA A 135 11.76 -2.55 11.21
CA ALA A 135 12.19 -3.52 12.21
C ALA A 135 11.03 -4.32 12.82
N LEU A 136 9.85 -3.72 12.91
CA LEU A 136 8.63 -4.37 13.40
C LEU A 136 8.22 -5.54 12.50
N PHE A 137 8.51 -5.47 11.21
CA PHE A 137 8.11 -6.48 10.22
C PHE A 137 9.28 -7.34 9.72
N TYR A 138 10.53 -6.90 9.87
CA TYR A 138 11.72 -7.56 9.31
C TYR A 138 11.86 -9.04 9.71
N HIS A 139 11.40 -9.39 10.91
CA HIS A 139 11.49 -10.74 11.46
C HIS A 139 10.24 -11.59 11.21
N VAL A 140 9.31 -11.14 10.36
CA VAL A 140 8.05 -11.83 10.06
C VAL A 140 8.18 -12.61 8.74
N PRO A 141 8.22 -13.96 8.77
CA PRO A 141 8.26 -14.76 7.56
C PRO A 141 7.00 -14.56 6.71
N GLY A 142 7.18 -14.46 5.38
CA GLY A 142 6.09 -14.29 4.42
C GLY A 142 5.82 -12.85 4.01
N LEU A 143 6.48 -11.87 4.63
CA LEU A 143 6.46 -10.47 4.17
C LEU A 143 7.68 -10.15 3.31
N LYS A 144 7.47 -9.32 2.29
CA LYS A 144 8.53 -8.62 1.56
C LYS A 144 8.49 -7.15 1.99
N ILE A 145 9.64 -6.59 2.34
CA ILE A 145 9.75 -5.20 2.81
C ILE A 145 10.64 -4.44 1.83
N VAL A 146 10.16 -3.29 1.36
CA VAL A 146 10.85 -2.46 0.38
C VAL A 146 10.85 -1.01 0.86
N ALA A 147 12.03 -0.37 0.84
CA ALA A 147 12.27 0.98 1.34
C ALA A 147 13.07 1.79 0.30
N PRO A 148 12.42 2.29 -0.76
CA PRO A 148 13.08 2.98 -1.86
C PRO A 148 13.38 4.46 -1.54
N ALA A 149 14.45 5.01 -2.12
CA ALA A 149 14.89 6.39 -1.85
C ALA A 149 14.79 7.34 -3.07
N PHE A 150 14.85 6.80 -4.29
CA PHE A 150 14.90 7.61 -5.52
C PHE A 150 13.65 7.42 -6.40
N PRO A 151 13.20 8.46 -7.11
CA PRO A 151 11.99 8.38 -7.96
C PRO A 151 11.98 7.22 -8.97
N ALA A 152 13.13 6.93 -9.59
CA ALA A 152 13.26 5.85 -10.56
C ALA A 152 13.08 4.47 -9.90
N ASP A 153 13.72 4.25 -8.76
CA ASP A 153 13.63 3.01 -8.00
C ASP A 153 12.23 2.79 -7.46
N ILE A 154 11.60 3.84 -6.93
CA ILE A 154 10.22 3.80 -6.43
C ILE A 154 9.28 3.27 -7.48
N LYS A 155 9.35 3.81 -8.70
CA LYS A 155 8.43 3.40 -9.78
C LYS A 155 8.63 1.92 -10.12
N GLY A 156 9.87 1.50 -10.33
CA GLY A 156 10.17 0.11 -10.69
C GLY A 156 9.85 -0.90 -9.58
N LEU A 157 10.19 -0.56 -8.34
CA LEU A 157 9.95 -1.42 -7.18
C LEU A 157 8.47 -1.50 -6.83
N LEU A 158 7.72 -0.40 -6.90
CA LEU A 158 6.28 -0.43 -6.64
C LEU A 158 5.52 -1.20 -7.72
N ASN A 159 5.89 -1.05 -9.00
CA ASN A 159 5.32 -1.90 -10.07
C ASN A 159 5.61 -3.38 -9.80
N SER A 160 6.86 -3.71 -9.49
CA SER A 160 7.26 -5.10 -9.18
C SER A 160 6.52 -5.66 -7.96
N ALA A 161 6.28 -4.83 -6.93
CA ALA A 161 5.51 -5.22 -5.75
C ALA A 161 4.03 -5.43 -6.08
N ILE A 162 3.45 -4.58 -6.93
CA ILE A 162 2.05 -4.71 -7.36
C ILE A 162 1.85 -5.91 -8.28
N ASP A 163 2.86 -6.37 -9.02
CA ASP A 163 2.83 -7.56 -9.90
C ASP A 163 3.19 -8.88 -9.19
N ASP A 164 3.68 -8.83 -7.95
CA ASP A 164 4.12 -10.00 -7.19
C ASP A 164 2.92 -10.93 -6.81
N PRO A 165 3.01 -12.26 -7.04
CA PRO A 165 1.87 -13.19 -6.89
C PRO A 165 1.52 -13.63 -5.46
#